data_AF-A0A9E3MAP3-F1
#
_entry.id   AF-A0A9E3MAP3-F1
#
_cell.length_a   1.000
_cell.length_b   1.000
_cell.length_c   1.000
_cell.angle_alpha   90.00
_cell.angle_beta   90.00
_cell.angle_gamma   90.00
#
_symmetry.space_group_name_H-M   'P 1'
#
loop_
_entity.id
_entity.type
_entity.pdbx_description
1 polymer ?
#
loop_
_entity_poly.entity_id
_entity_poly.type
_entity_poly.pdbx_seq_one_letter_code
_entity_poly.pdbx_strand_id
1 'polypeptide(L)'
;MQTQHVDKTRRDFLGSVAGMLAAPWLGLAAAKAGVKSTQRQRIEAAIPTKALAVPRRHRKLLIFDLNVGYGGHGSIPTANLAFTLMGEKTGAFETVISKDPSVFKPENLRRFDAVFLNNTVGNLFEDPALRQSLLEFVYGGGGLLGVHGTSVAFTRWPGAHEDWAEFGIMLGARGANHRDSDEHVFIKLDEPNHPVNRAFGGKDFDYKDEFFRFHGPYSRDRVRVLLSIDTKKTDFQGQPRGNCFREDNDYALAWVRQYGRGRVFYSTIAHNPYVFWDPKMLQFYLAAAQFALGDLPAPTIPSGKLTPAIRAQEKLGWRLGIEAYTFHKYTLFEAIDRTSQLGLPYMGGLSFQKVSKEIPKNFDTNLADDEMKQIRLKLDSAGVRLLTYYIHLIPGDEAGCRKVFEFGRKIGIETFMSEPIPEALDTIEKFCDEYEINVAIHNHDQKASPQYWHPEGILKVCKGRSKRIGACGDLGYWMRSGIDPIKAVNTLKDRLITVQMHDLHELSPEGHDVPWGTGVGKTEQFIKEIHRLGIRPTMFGLEYSYDWFDSMPEIAKCIEFFNKMSLQIAQRDKT
;
A
#
# COMPACT_ATOMS: atom_id res chain seq x y z
N MET A 1 63.29 -27.85 20.62
CA MET A 1 63.30 -28.90 19.58
C MET A 1 61.91 -29.51 19.51
N GLN A 2 61.19 -29.68 18.41
CA GLN A 2 61.35 -29.34 16.99
C GLN A 2 60.00 -29.71 16.32
N THR A 3 59.38 -28.77 15.59
CA THR A 3 58.62 -28.94 14.33
C THR A 3 57.42 -29.92 14.25
N GLN A 4 56.15 -29.48 14.14
CA GLN A 4 55.38 -28.96 12.97
C GLN A 4 54.99 -29.95 11.85
N HIS A 5 53.71 -29.82 11.45
CA HIS A 5 53.01 -30.25 10.20
C HIS A 5 52.53 -31.73 10.10
N VAL A 6 51.38 -32.11 9.50
CA VAL A 6 50.30 -31.46 8.72
C VAL A 6 49.12 -32.46 8.55
N ASP A 7 47.92 -31.92 8.32
CA ASP A 7 46.69 -32.47 7.70
C ASP A 7 46.06 -33.81 8.14
N LYS A 8 44.77 -33.72 8.53
CA LYS A 8 43.70 -34.61 8.05
C LYS A 8 42.31 -33.96 8.17
N THR A 9 42.00 -33.15 7.17
CA THR A 9 40.75 -33.14 6.37
C THR A 9 39.44 -33.72 6.94
N ARG A 10 38.44 -32.84 6.97
CA ARG A 10 37.12 -32.97 6.30
C ARG A 10 36.47 -34.37 6.30
N ARG A 11 35.79 -34.71 7.38
CA ARG A 11 34.60 -35.58 7.44
C ARG A 11 34.06 -35.38 8.85
N ASP A 12 32.77 -35.06 8.97
CA ASP A 12 31.96 -34.95 10.21
C ASP A 12 31.13 -33.64 10.34
N PHE A 13 30.77 -33.01 9.22
CA PHE A 13 29.70 -32.00 9.23
C PHE A 13 28.78 -32.05 8.00
N LEU A 14 28.46 -33.26 7.53
CA LEU A 14 27.48 -33.50 6.47
C LEU A 14 26.47 -34.54 6.93
N GLY A 15 25.48 -34.09 7.70
CA GLY A 15 24.43 -34.95 8.20
C GLY A 15 23.23 -34.20 8.77
N SER A 16 22.76 -33.11 8.15
CA SER A 16 21.40 -32.56 8.37
C SER A 16 20.97 -31.44 7.39
N VAL A 17 21.42 -31.47 6.13
CA VAL A 17 20.91 -30.54 5.11
C VAL A 17 20.49 -31.33 3.88
N ALA A 18 19.53 -32.22 4.07
CA ALA A 18 18.84 -32.93 2.99
C ALA A 18 17.34 -32.80 3.22
N GLY A 19 16.83 -31.59 2.97
CA GLY A 19 15.40 -31.30 3.04
C GLY A 19 15.15 -29.88 2.58
N MET A 20 15.15 -29.65 1.27
CA MET A 20 14.45 -28.56 0.54
C MET A 20 15.11 -28.33 -0.83
N LEU A 21 14.95 -29.27 -1.76
CA LEU A 21 15.13 -29.01 -3.20
C LEU A 21 14.00 -29.61 -4.05
N ALA A 22 12.79 -29.71 -3.48
CA ALA A 22 11.57 -30.06 -4.21
C ALA A 22 10.59 -28.88 -4.15
N ALA A 23 10.90 -27.72 -4.75
CA ALA A 23 10.03 -26.55 -4.68
C ALA A 23 9.13 -26.35 -5.92
N PRO A 24 9.62 -26.36 -7.18
CA PRO A 24 8.74 -26.09 -8.33
C PRO A 24 7.81 -27.26 -8.67
N TRP A 25 8.22 -28.51 -8.39
CA TRP A 25 7.43 -29.70 -8.72
C TRP A 25 6.21 -29.93 -7.80
N LEU A 26 6.24 -29.43 -6.55
CA LEU A 26 5.11 -29.55 -5.62
C LEU A 26 3.96 -28.60 -5.98
N GLY A 27 4.26 -27.39 -6.46
CA GLY A 27 3.25 -26.39 -6.84
C GLY A 27 2.41 -26.82 -8.04
N LEU A 28 3.05 -27.25 -9.14
CA LEU A 28 2.36 -27.65 -10.36
C LEU A 28 1.56 -28.96 -10.19
N ALA A 29 2.04 -29.90 -9.38
CA ALA A 29 1.30 -31.12 -9.05
C ALA A 29 0.04 -30.81 -8.23
N ALA A 30 0.14 -29.95 -7.22
CA ALA A 30 -1.01 -29.48 -6.45
C ALA A 30 -2.00 -28.69 -7.32
N ALA A 31 -1.51 -27.84 -8.23
CA ALA A 31 -2.34 -27.03 -9.13
C ALA A 31 -3.14 -27.87 -10.14
N LYS A 32 -2.64 -29.04 -10.54
CA LYS A 32 -3.31 -29.94 -11.50
C LYS A 32 -4.44 -30.76 -10.88
N ALA A 33 -4.50 -30.88 -9.55
CA ALA A 33 -5.49 -31.70 -8.87
C ALA A 33 -6.91 -31.16 -9.08
N GLY A 34 -7.83 -32.00 -9.55
CA GLY A 34 -9.25 -31.65 -9.67
C GLY A 34 -9.67 -30.87 -10.94
N VAL A 35 -8.77 -30.65 -11.90
CA VAL A 35 -9.10 -29.97 -13.18
C VAL A 35 -9.24 -30.99 -14.31
N LYS A 36 -10.36 -30.95 -15.05
CA LYS A 36 -10.57 -31.82 -16.23
C LYS A 36 -9.60 -31.45 -17.36
N SER A 37 -9.15 -32.42 -18.16
CA SER A 37 -8.22 -32.19 -19.28
C SER A 37 -8.72 -31.12 -20.28
N THR A 38 -10.02 -31.12 -20.58
CA THR A 38 -10.64 -30.13 -21.47
C THR A 38 -10.64 -28.71 -20.88
N GLN A 39 -10.81 -28.57 -19.57
CA GLN A 39 -10.72 -27.28 -18.88
C GLN A 39 -9.28 -26.78 -18.90
N ARG A 40 -8.31 -27.66 -18.63
CA ARG A 40 -6.89 -27.32 -18.69
C ARG A 40 -6.45 -26.80 -20.05
N GLN A 41 -6.87 -27.44 -21.15
CA GLN A 41 -6.55 -26.96 -22.50
C GLN A 41 -7.11 -25.56 -22.76
N ARG A 42 -8.33 -25.26 -22.30
CA ARG A 42 -8.91 -23.91 -22.39
C ARG A 42 -8.12 -22.89 -21.59
N ILE A 43 -7.70 -23.24 -20.38
CA ILE A 43 -6.84 -22.39 -19.53
C ILE A 43 -5.52 -22.09 -20.25
N GLU A 44 -4.80 -23.11 -20.71
CA GLU A 44 -3.51 -22.97 -21.39
C GLU A 44 -3.60 -22.07 -22.64
N ALA A 45 -4.70 -22.17 -23.39
CA ALA A 45 -4.99 -21.35 -24.56
C ALA A 45 -5.33 -19.89 -24.21
N ALA A 46 -5.99 -19.64 -23.08
CA ALA A 46 -6.46 -18.32 -22.68
C ALA A 46 -5.41 -17.48 -21.93
N ILE A 47 -4.40 -18.12 -21.33
CA ILE A 47 -3.41 -17.43 -20.50
C ILE A 47 -2.60 -16.39 -21.29
N PRO A 48 -2.44 -15.16 -20.74
CA PRO A 48 -1.57 -14.12 -21.30
C PRO A 48 -0.14 -14.61 -21.58
N THR A 49 0.47 -14.14 -22.65
CA THR A 49 1.83 -14.55 -23.05
C THR A 49 2.93 -13.72 -22.41
N LYS A 50 2.61 -12.56 -21.83
CA LYS A 50 3.57 -11.63 -21.22
C LYS A 50 2.98 -10.97 -19.97
N ALA A 51 3.84 -10.67 -19.01
CA ALA A 51 3.50 -9.82 -17.87
C ALA A 51 3.15 -8.39 -18.33
N LEU A 52 2.27 -7.71 -17.59
CA LEU A 52 1.91 -6.31 -17.84
C LEU A 52 2.96 -5.33 -17.33
N ALA A 53 3.66 -5.70 -16.25
CA ALA A 53 4.83 -5.01 -15.73
C ALA A 53 6.00 -5.99 -15.58
N VAL A 54 7.22 -5.52 -15.75
CA VAL A 54 8.42 -6.33 -15.46
C VAL A 54 8.53 -6.48 -13.95
N PRO A 55 8.58 -7.71 -13.40
CA PRO A 55 8.78 -7.90 -11.96
C PRO A 55 10.07 -7.25 -11.49
N ARG A 56 10.03 -6.49 -10.40
CA ARG A 56 11.21 -5.79 -9.85
C ARG A 56 12.20 -6.75 -9.20
N ARG A 57 11.71 -7.90 -8.77
CA ARG A 57 12.44 -9.02 -8.20
C ARG A 57 11.65 -10.30 -8.45
N HIS A 58 12.26 -11.45 -8.17
CA HIS A 58 11.52 -12.70 -8.16
C HIS A 58 10.35 -12.62 -7.15
N ARG A 59 9.13 -12.95 -7.60
CA ARG A 59 7.90 -12.84 -6.81
C ARG A 59 7.37 -14.19 -6.39
N LYS A 60 6.90 -14.30 -5.14
CA LYS A 60 6.22 -15.50 -4.63
C LYS A 60 4.80 -15.18 -4.16
N LEU A 61 3.82 -15.84 -4.75
CA LEU A 61 2.40 -15.74 -4.41
C LEU A 61 1.95 -17.00 -3.65
N LEU A 62 1.51 -16.83 -2.40
CA LEU A 62 0.85 -17.90 -1.66
C LEU A 62 -0.61 -17.96 -2.11
N ILE A 63 -1.04 -19.06 -2.73
CA ILE A 63 -2.46 -19.35 -2.96
C ILE A 63 -2.96 -20.18 -1.77
N PHE A 64 -3.89 -19.63 -1.01
CA PHE A 64 -4.52 -20.30 0.12
C PHE A 64 -5.97 -20.60 -0.23
N ASP A 65 -6.35 -21.88 -0.25
CA ASP A 65 -7.64 -22.37 -0.75
C ASP A 65 -8.39 -23.27 0.26
N LEU A 66 -8.10 -23.10 1.56
CA LEU A 66 -8.84 -23.75 2.63
C LEU A 66 -10.28 -23.25 2.69
N ASN A 67 -11.21 -24.16 2.93
CA ASN A 67 -12.61 -23.87 3.21
C ASN A 67 -13.02 -24.68 4.47
N VAL A 68 -13.71 -24.03 5.41
CA VAL A 68 -14.12 -24.63 6.69
C VAL A 68 -15.64 -24.56 6.82
N GLY A 69 -16.29 -25.72 6.98
CA GLY A 69 -17.76 -25.80 7.02
C GLY A 69 -18.45 -25.53 5.68
N TYR A 70 -17.69 -25.51 4.57
CA TYR A 70 -18.19 -25.32 3.21
C TYR A 70 -17.42 -26.23 2.24
N GLY A 71 -18.12 -26.82 1.25
CA GLY A 71 -17.54 -27.80 0.32
C GLY A 71 -16.53 -27.23 -0.68
N GLY A 72 -16.41 -25.90 -0.73
CA GLY A 72 -15.57 -25.19 -1.69
C GLY A 72 -16.26 -24.97 -3.03
N HIS A 73 -15.85 -23.91 -3.72
CA HIS A 73 -16.35 -23.58 -5.06
C HIS A 73 -15.69 -24.48 -6.12
N GLY A 74 -16.44 -24.88 -7.15
CA GLY A 74 -15.93 -25.67 -8.26
C GLY A 74 -14.83 -24.96 -9.07
N SER A 75 -14.72 -23.63 -8.94
CA SER A 75 -13.70 -22.81 -9.57
C SER A 75 -12.32 -22.85 -8.90
N ILE A 76 -12.21 -23.32 -7.64
CA ILE A 76 -10.96 -23.34 -6.88
C ILE A 76 -9.82 -24.04 -7.65
N PRO A 77 -10.00 -25.29 -8.15
CA PRO A 77 -8.95 -25.98 -8.90
C PRO A 77 -8.56 -25.25 -10.19
N THR A 78 -9.53 -24.68 -10.91
CA THR A 78 -9.26 -23.94 -12.15
C THR A 78 -8.52 -22.63 -11.90
N ALA A 79 -8.81 -21.94 -10.80
CA ALA A 79 -8.10 -20.74 -10.38
C ALA A 79 -6.66 -21.06 -9.97
N ASN A 80 -6.45 -22.10 -9.16
CA ASN A 80 -5.12 -22.57 -8.77
C ASN A 80 -4.26 -22.87 -10.01
N LEU A 81 -4.81 -23.63 -10.96
CA LEU A 81 -4.10 -23.96 -12.21
C LEU A 81 -3.84 -22.72 -13.07
N ALA A 82 -4.85 -21.88 -13.27
CA ALA A 82 -4.74 -20.69 -14.09
C ALA A 82 -3.70 -19.71 -13.54
N PHE A 83 -3.67 -19.45 -12.23
CA PHE A 83 -2.64 -18.57 -11.63
C PHE A 83 -1.24 -19.18 -11.65
N THR A 84 -1.12 -20.51 -11.50
CA THR A 84 0.18 -21.19 -11.57
C THR A 84 0.79 -21.07 -12.97
N LEU A 85 0.05 -21.53 -14.00
CA LEU A 85 0.45 -21.41 -15.40
C LEU A 85 0.55 -19.92 -15.82
N MET A 86 -0.33 -19.10 -15.24
CA MET A 86 -0.25 -17.65 -14.99
C MET A 86 1.17 -17.11 -14.94
N GLY A 87 1.73 -17.29 -13.76
CA GLY A 87 3.05 -16.82 -13.38
C GLY A 87 4.16 -17.50 -14.18
N GLU A 88 4.05 -18.81 -14.46
CA GLU A 88 5.06 -19.56 -15.23
C GLU A 88 5.21 -19.02 -16.66
N LYS A 89 4.11 -18.89 -17.40
CA LYS A 89 4.15 -18.49 -18.83
C LYS A 89 4.57 -17.03 -19.01
N THR A 90 4.19 -16.17 -18.07
CA THR A 90 4.48 -14.73 -18.14
C THR A 90 5.80 -14.34 -17.49
N GLY A 91 6.35 -15.20 -16.63
CA GLY A 91 7.48 -14.89 -15.75
C GLY A 91 7.14 -13.92 -14.62
N ALA A 92 5.85 -13.65 -14.37
CA ALA A 92 5.43 -12.62 -13.43
C ALA A 92 5.64 -12.99 -11.95
N PHE A 93 5.44 -14.27 -11.60
CA PHE A 93 5.53 -14.78 -10.23
C PHE A 93 5.60 -16.30 -10.18
N GLU A 94 6.10 -16.84 -9.08
CA GLU A 94 5.97 -18.24 -8.68
C GLU A 94 4.79 -18.39 -7.70
N THR A 95 4.09 -19.52 -7.75
CA THR A 95 2.98 -19.83 -6.84
C THR A 95 3.30 -20.98 -5.88
N VAL A 96 2.85 -20.87 -4.64
CA VAL A 96 2.78 -22.00 -3.69
C VAL A 96 1.33 -22.14 -3.25
N ILE A 97 0.76 -23.35 -3.36
CA ILE A 97 -0.62 -23.63 -2.96
C ILE A 97 -0.60 -24.33 -1.60
N SER A 98 -1.43 -23.87 -0.66
CA SER A 98 -1.55 -24.48 0.67
C SER A 98 -2.98 -24.42 1.21
N LYS A 99 -3.32 -25.43 2.02
CA LYS A 99 -4.49 -25.45 2.90
C LYS A 99 -4.13 -25.44 4.38
N ASP A 100 -2.85 -25.53 4.70
CA ASP A 100 -2.35 -25.60 6.07
C ASP A 100 -2.17 -24.18 6.65
N PRO A 101 -2.91 -23.78 7.70
CA PRO A 101 -2.75 -22.48 8.34
C PRO A 101 -1.34 -22.17 8.84
N SER A 102 -0.46 -23.18 9.03
CA SER A 102 0.91 -22.97 9.49
C SER A 102 1.75 -22.08 8.55
N VAL A 103 1.33 -21.90 7.29
CA VAL A 103 1.95 -20.97 6.35
C VAL A 103 1.84 -19.50 6.80
N PHE A 104 0.87 -19.17 7.66
CA PHE A 104 0.68 -17.83 8.20
C PHE A 104 1.56 -17.54 9.43
N LYS A 105 2.37 -18.50 9.90
CA LYS A 105 3.39 -18.18 10.92
C LYS A 105 4.39 -17.16 10.35
N PRO A 106 4.84 -16.15 11.12
CA PRO A 106 5.68 -15.06 10.61
C PRO A 106 6.89 -15.53 9.80
N GLU A 107 7.60 -16.56 10.28
CA GLU A 107 8.79 -17.14 9.65
C GLU A 107 8.52 -17.80 8.29
N ASN A 108 7.29 -18.28 8.08
CA ASN A 108 6.83 -18.88 6.84
C ASN A 108 6.25 -17.83 5.90
N LEU A 109 5.39 -16.95 6.42
CA LEU A 109 4.66 -15.96 5.63
C LEU A 109 5.59 -14.95 4.95
N ARG A 110 6.69 -14.56 5.62
CA ARG A 110 7.71 -13.63 5.08
C ARG A 110 8.40 -14.11 3.79
N ARG A 111 8.23 -15.38 3.40
CA ARG A 111 8.77 -15.93 2.14
C ARG A 111 7.94 -15.53 0.92
N PHE A 112 6.75 -14.96 1.13
CA PHE A 112 5.81 -14.56 0.11
C PHE A 112 5.74 -13.03 -0.01
N ASP A 113 5.35 -12.56 -1.18
CA ASP A 113 5.15 -11.15 -1.48
C ASP A 113 3.66 -10.78 -1.47
N ALA A 114 2.80 -11.77 -1.68
CA ALA A 114 1.36 -11.62 -1.55
C ALA A 114 0.69 -12.95 -1.17
N VAL A 115 -0.50 -12.84 -0.58
CA VAL A 115 -1.43 -13.94 -0.33
C VAL A 115 -2.63 -13.79 -1.26
N PHE A 116 -3.00 -14.86 -1.95
CA PHE A 116 -4.24 -15.00 -2.69
C PHE A 116 -5.16 -15.95 -1.93
N LEU A 117 -6.18 -15.40 -1.28
CA LEU A 117 -7.30 -16.17 -0.73
C LEU A 117 -8.21 -16.56 -1.89
N ASN A 118 -8.05 -17.79 -2.38
CA ASN A 118 -8.79 -18.29 -3.52
C ASN A 118 -10.11 -18.89 -3.04
N ASN A 119 -11.20 -18.13 -3.16
CA ASN A 119 -12.56 -18.61 -2.89
C ASN A 119 -12.72 -19.26 -1.51
N THR A 120 -12.01 -18.73 -0.51
CA THR A 120 -11.98 -19.28 0.85
C THR A 120 -13.24 -18.90 1.64
N VAL A 121 -13.95 -19.87 2.20
CA VAL A 121 -15.16 -19.67 3.01
C VAL A 121 -14.98 -20.27 4.40
N GLY A 122 -15.58 -19.60 5.39
CA GLY A 122 -15.63 -20.09 6.77
C GLY A 122 -14.43 -19.65 7.60
N ASN A 123 -14.37 -20.10 8.85
CA ASN A 123 -13.34 -19.67 9.79
C ASN A 123 -12.02 -20.42 9.55
N LEU A 124 -11.18 -19.89 8.67
CA LEU A 124 -9.99 -20.57 8.15
C LEU A 124 -8.98 -20.94 9.24
N PHE A 125 -8.86 -20.09 10.27
CA PHE A 125 -8.09 -20.36 11.49
C PHE A 125 -8.48 -19.36 12.60
N GLU A 126 -8.39 -19.85 13.84
CA GLU A 126 -8.79 -19.10 15.05
C GLU A 126 -7.60 -18.55 15.85
N ASP A 127 -6.39 -19.03 15.57
CA ASP A 127 -5.17 -18.62 16.28
C ASP A 127 -4.94 -17.10 16.12
N PRO A 128 -4.98 -16.33 17.23
CA PRO A 128 -4.76 -14.88 17.18
C PRO A 128 -3.38 -14.50 16.63
N ALA A 129 -2.34 -15.32 16.84
CA ALA A 129 -1.00 -15.04 16.34
C ALA A 129 -0.94 -15.14 14.81
N LEU A 130 -1.66 -16.10 14.21
CA LEU A 130 -1.76 -16.22 12.74
C LEU A 130 -2.56 -15.05 12.14
N ARG A 131 -3.66 -14.66 12.79
CA ARG A 131 -4.47 -13.50 12.39
C ARG A 131 -3.63 -12.21 12.44
N GLN A 132 -2.90 -11.99 13.53
CA GLN A 132 -1.98 -10.86 13.68
C GLN A 132 -0.87 -10.89 12.62
N SER A 133 -0.29 -12.06 12.35
CA SER A 133 0.76 -12.24 11.34
C SER A 133 0.27 -11.85 9.93
N LEU A 134 -0.94 -12.27 9.53
CA LEU A 134 -1.54 -11.86 8.26
C LEU A 134 -1.80 -10.34 8.23
N LEU A 135 -2.35 -9.78 9.30
CA LEU A 135 -2.63 -8.34 9.39
C LEU A 135 -1.35 -7.53 9.25
N GLU A 136 -0.30 -7.89 9.99
CA GLU A 136 0.99 -7.20 9.94
C GLU A 136 1.75 -7.41 8.64
N PHE A 137 1.62 -8.59 8.02
CA PHE A 137 2.15 -8.85 6.69
C PHE A 137 1.56 -7.87 5.68
N VAL A 138 0.24 -7.75 5.61
CA VAL A 138 -0.43 -6.81 4.70
C VAL A 138 -0.08 -5.37 5.08
N TYR A 139 -0.28 -4.98 6.34
CA TYR A 139 -0.06 -3.60 6.78
C TYR A 139 1.38 -3.12 6.52
N GLY A 140 2.36 -4.01 6.75
CA GLY A 140 3.78 -3.76 6.54
C GLY A 140 4.22 -3.70 5.07
N GLY A 141 3.38 -4.11 4.13
CA GLY A 141 3.64 -3.98 2.70
C GLY A 141 3.40 -5.22 1.86
N GLY A 142 2.99 -6.36 2.43
CA GLY A 142 2.57 -7.55 1.70
C GLY A 142 1.26 -7.34 0.92
N GLY A 143 1.10 -8.06 -0.19
CA GLY A 143 -0.13 -8.03 -0.99
C GLY A 143 -1.22 -8.96 -0.47
N LEU A 144 -2.48 -8.60 -0.68
CA LEU A 144 -3.63 -9.48 -0.46
C LEU A 144 -4.53 -9.47 -1.70
N LEU A 145 -4.81 -10.65 -2.25
CA LEU A 145 -5.86 -10.85 -3.23
C LEU A 145 -6.96 -11.70 -2.60
N GLY A 146 -8.20 -11.30 -2.83
CA GLY A 146 -9.37 -12.10 -2.53
C GLY A 146 -10.24 -12.24 -3.78
N VAL A 147 -10.86 -13.40 -3.93
CA VAL A 147 -11.96 -13.54 -4.89
C VAL A 147 -13.18 -14.20 -4.26
N HIS A 148 -14.35 -13.75 -4.71
CA HIS A 148 -15.67 -14.31 -4.48
C HIS A 148 -15.91 -14.75 -3.02
N GLY A 149 -15.74 -16.04 -2.67
CA GLY A 149 -15.93 -16.53 -1.29
C GLY A 149 -15.13 -15.80 -0.21
N THR A 150 -14.05 -15.11 -0.58
CA THR A 150 -13.15 -14.41 0.37
C THR A 150 -13.85 -13.39 1.27
N SER A 151 -14.93 -12.76 0.83
CA SER A 151 -15.68 -11.80 1.66
C SER A 151 -16.31 -12.43 2.92
N VAL A 152 -16.46 -13.76 2.93
CA VAL A 152 -16.93 -14.58 4.06
C VAL A 152 -15.87 -15.56 4.58
N ALA A 153 -14.60 -15.28 4.30
CA ALA A 153 -13.48 -15.88 5.05
C ALA A 153 -13.47 -15.36 6.48
N PHE A 154 -13.03 -16.19 7.44
CA PHE A 154 -13.04 -15.85 8.86
C PHE A 154 -14.45 -15.57 9.42
N THR A 155 -15.45 -16.29 8.91
CA THR A 155 -16.85 -16.26 9.35
C THR A 155 -17.22 -17.61 9.97
N ARG A 156 -17.79 -17.62 11.17
CA ARG A 156 -18.32 -18.84 11.81
C ARG A 156 -19.78 -19.06 11.42
N TRP A 157 -20.14 -20.32 11.17
CA TRP A 157 -21.49 -20.76 10.81
C TRP A 157 -22.03 -21.77 11.85
N PRO A 158 -23.35 -21.83 12.11
CA PRO A 158 -24.43 -21.01 11.52
C PRO A 158 -24.45 -19.58 12.07
N GLY A 159 -25.21 -18.67 11.43
CA GLY A 159 -25.40 -17.29 11.92
C GLY A 159 -24.44 -16.23 11.37
N ALA A 160 -23.46 -16.61 10.54
CA ALA A 160 -22.49 -15.71 9.92
C ALA A 160 -21.76 -14.80 10.93
N HIS A 161 -21.27 -15.38 12.02
CA HIS A 161 -20.57 -14.61 13.07
C HIS A 161 -19.16 -14.23 12.61
N GLU A 162 -18.90 -12.92 12.49
CA GLU A 162 -17.60 -12.36 12.14
C GLU A 162 -16.84 -11.92 13.40
N ASP A 163 -16.01 -12.80 13.95
CA ASP A 163 -15.26 -12.55 15.19
C ASP A 163 -13.93 -11.82 14.98
N TRP A 164 -13.61 -11.47 13.73
CA TRP A 164 -12.42 -10.73 13.34
C TRP A 164 -12.78 -9.56 12.43
N ALA A 165 -13.17 -8.46 13.05
CA ALA A 165 -13.62 -7.26 12.34
C ALA A 165 -12.52 -6.69 11.43
N GLU A 166 -11.25 -6.72 11.85
CA GLU A 166 -10.16 -6.16 11.04
C GLU A 166 -9.97 -6.86 9.70
N PHE A 167 -10.36 -8.13 9.54
CA PHE A 167 -10.30 -8.76 8.22
C PHE A 167 -11.28 -8.11 7.24
N GLY A 168 -12.52 -7.86 7.67
CA GLY A 168 -13.52 -7.16 6.87
C GLY A 168 -13.06 -5.73 6.55
N ILE A 169 -12.43 -5.06 7.51
CA ILE A 169 -11.83 -3.74 7.29
C ILE A 169 -10.70 -3.85 6.27
N MET A 170 -9.74 -4.75 6.43
CA MET A 170 -8.60 -4.94 5.54
C MET A 170 -9.03 -5.25 4.10
N LEU A 171 -10.01 -6.16 3.92
CA LEU A 171 -10.58 -6.49 2.61
C LEU A 171 -11.40 -5.34 2.03
N GLY A 172 -12.07 -4.58 2.90
CA GLY A 172 -12.95 -3.46 2.57
C GLY A 172 -14.41 -3.83 2.39
N ALA A 173 -14.82 -5.08 2.64
CA ALA A 173 -16.21 -5.52 2.56
C ALA A 173 -16.43 -6.84 3.31
N ARG A 174 -17.71 -7.16 3.52
CA ARG A 174 -18.19 -8.43 4.07
C ARG A 174 -19.49 -8.85 3.39
N GLY A 175 -19.83 -10.13 3.52
CA GLY A 175 -21.10 -10.68 3.08
C GLY A 175 -21.05 -11.45 1.77
N ALA A 176 -22.07 -12.29 1.58
CA ALA A 176 -22.23 -13.18 0.43
C ALA A 176 -23.68 -13.25 -0.03
N ASN A 177 -24.47 -12.17 0.12
CA ASN A 177 -25.83 -12.15 -0.46
C ASN A 177 -25.70 -12.12 -1.99
N HIS A 178 -26.46 -12.92 -2.71
CA HIS A 178 -26.33 -13.07 -4.17
C HIS A 178 -27.65 -13.51 -4.81
N ARG A 179 -27.72 -13.46 -6.13
CA ARG A 179 -28.85 -14.02 -6.90
C ARG A 179 -28.45 -15.39 -7.44
N ASP A 180 -28.75 -15.70 -8.70
CA ASP A 180 -28.39 -16.98 -9.29
C ASP A 180 -26.89 -17.05 -9.58
N SER A 181 -26.34 -18.26 -9.61
CA SER A 181 -24.91 -18.50 -9.84
C SER A 181 -24.43 -18.15 -11.26
N ASP A 182 -25.36 -17.87 -12.16
CA ASP A 182 -25.15 -17.45 -13.55
C ASP A 182 -25.95 -16.17 -13.88
N GLU A 183 -26.19 -15.34 -12.87
CA GLU A 183 -26.83 -14.02 -13.00
C GLU A 183 -26.19 -13.25 -14.16
N HIS A 184 -27.02 -12.63 -15.01
CA HIS A 184 -26.55 -11.77 -16.08
C HIS A 184 -26.56 -10.32 -15.64
N VAL A 185 -25.42 -9.63 -15.76
CA VAL A 185 -25.32 -8.21 -15.43
C VAL A 185 -24.55 -7.44 -16.50
N PHE A 186 -24.91 -6.17 -16.69
CA PHE A 186 -24.07 -5.21 -17.39
C PHE A 186 -23.05 -4.66 -16.39
N ILE A 187 -21.76 -4.92 -16.62
CA ILE A 187 -20.68 -4.43 -15.78
C ILE A 187 -20.24 -3.05 -16.30
N LYS A 188 -20.34 -2.06 -15.42
CA LYS A 188 -19.78 -0.72 -15.60
C LYS A 188 -18.32 -0.69 -15.18
N LEU A 189 -17.46 -0.11 -16.02
CA LEU A 189 -16.11 0.26 -15.63
C LEU A 189 -16.14 1.61 -14.90
N ASP A 190 -16.12 1.58 -13.57
CA ASP A 190 -16.01 2.81 -12.77
C ASP A 190 -14.68 3.54 -13.01
N GLU A 191 -13.63 2.79 -13.33
CA GLU A 191 -12.29 3.33 -13.56
C GLU A 191 -11.68 2.80 -14.88
N PRO A 192 -12.12 3.30 -16.06
CA PRO A 192 -11.77 2.72 -17.35
C PRO A 192 -10.28 2.81 -17.71
N ASN A 193 -9.56 3.78 -17.12
CA ASN A 193 -8.12 4.00 -17.36
C ASN A 193 -7.22 3.40 -16.27
N HIS A 194 -7.81 2.77 -15.25
CA HIS A 194 -7.03 2.21 -14.16
C HIS A 194 -6.13 1.06 -14.67
N PRO A 195 -4.86 0.95 -14.25
CA PRO A 195 -3.94 -0.07 -14.76
C PRO A 195 -4.48 -1.50 -14.68
N VAL A 196 -5.25 -1.81 -13.63
CA VAL A 196 -5.88 -3.13 -13.43
C VAL A 196 -7.01 -3.40 -14.43
N ASN A 197 -7.72 -2.37 -14.91
CA ASN A 197 -8.86 -2.50 -15.83
C ASN A 197 -8.48 -2.52 -17.32
N ARG A 198 -7.19 -2.45 -17.66
CA ARG A 198 -6.73 -2.35 -19.07
C ARG A 198 -7.24 -3.48 -19.98
N ALA A 199 -7.45 -4.67 -19.43
CA ALA A 199 -7.97 -5.84 -20.14
C ALA A 199 -9.33 -5.60 -20.83
N PHE A 200 -10.12 -4.64 -20.34
CA PHE A 200 -11.47 -4.35 -20.84
C PHE A 200 -11.50 -3.23 -21.90
N GLY A 201 -10.35 -2.61 -22.21
CA GLY A 201 -10.26 -1.57 -23.24
C GLY A 201 -11.11 -0.33 -22.97
N GLY A 202 -11.40 -0.03 -21.71
CA GLY A 202 -12.20 1.13 -21.29
C GLY A 202 -13.70 1.03 -21.60
N LYS A 203 -14.21 -0.17 -21.91
CA LYS A 203 -15.61 -0.41 -22.26
C LYS A 203 -16.33 -1.22 -21.21
N ASP A 204 -17.55 -0.80 -20.89
CA ASP A 204 -18.54 -1.62 -20.19
C ASP A 204 -18.79 -2.94 -20.95
N PHE A 205 -19.20 -3.98 -20.23
CA PHE A 205 -19.40 -5.29 -20.83
C PHE A 205 -20.46 -6.11 -20.10
N ASP A 206 -21.16 -6.95 -20.84
CA ASP A 206 -22.05 -7.97 -20.29
C ASP A 206 -21.25 -9.16 -19.75
N TYR A 207 -21.69 -9.67 -18.61
CA TYR A 207 -21.08 -10.85 -18.02
C TYR A 207 -22.10 -11.69 -17.26
N LYS A 208 -21.82 -12.99 -17.18
CA LYS A 208 -22.53 -13.90 -16.28
C LYS A 208 -21.56 -14.45 -15.26
N ASP A 209 -21.98 -14.48 -14.00
CA ASP A 209 -21.33 -15.20 -12.89
C ASP A 209 -22.25 -15.12 -11.66
N GLU A 210 -21.76 -15.55 -10.50
CA GLU A 210 -22.39 -15.20 -9.21
C GLU A 210 -21.77 -13.92 -8.63
N PHE A 211 -22.60 -12.90 -8.44
CA PHE A 211 -22.15 -11.61 -7.93
C PHE A 211 -22.65 -11.40 -6.49
N PHE A 212 -21.73 -11.16 -5.56
CA PHE A 212 -22.07 -10.84 -4.17
C PHE A 212 -22.53 -9.39 -4.01
N ARG A 213 -23.39 -9.18 -3.03
CA ARG A 213 -23.97 -7.90 -2.60
C ARG A 213 -23.48 -7.67 -1.18
N PHE A 214 -22.53 -6.75 -1.04
CA PHE A 214 -21.79 -6.56 0.19
C PHE A 214 -22.55 -5.71 1.22
N HIS A 215 -22.25 -5.93 2.49
CA HIS A 215 -22.59 -5.03 3.58
C HIS A 215 -21.32 -4.35 4.13
N GLY A 216 -21.49 -3.57 5.21
CA GLY A 216 -20.39 -2.91 5.90
C GLY A 216 -19.25 -3.90 6.21
N PRO A 217 -17.98 -3.48 6.10
CA PRO A 217 -17.51 -2.09 6.00
C PRO A 217 -17.38 -1.53 4.56
N TYR A 218 -18.02 -2.14 3.56
CA TYR A 218 -18.01 -1.63 2.19
C TYR A 218 -18.51 -0.18 2.09
N SER A 219 -17.72 0.67 1.46
CA SER A 219 -18.06 2.03 1.05
C SER A 219 -17.10 2.53 -0.02
N ARG A 220 -17.59 3.34 -0.97
CA ARG A 220 -16.75 4.07 -1.93
C ARG A 220 -15.80 5.06 -1.26
N ASP A 221 -16.05 5.47 -0.02
CA ASP A 221 -15.11 6.27 0.79
C ASP A 221 -13.95 5.47 1.38
N ARG A 222 -14.00 4.13 1.28
CA ARG A 222 -12.97 3.21 1.80
C ARG A 222 -12.18 2.51 0.70
N VAL A 223 -12.82 2.22 -0.44
CA VAL A 223 -12.20 1.45 -1.54
C VAL A 223 -12.25 2.18 -2.88
N ARG A 224 -11.26 1.89 -3.73
CA ARG A 224 -11.25 2.31 -5.14
C ARG A 224 -11.96 1.24 -5.97
N VAL A 225 -13.23 1.46 -6.25
CA VAL A 225 -14.08 0.58 -7.05
C VAL A 225 -13.61 0.60 -8.49
N LEU A 226 -13.38 -0.58 -9.05
CA LEU A 226 -12.92 -0.77 -10.42
C LEU A 226 -14.08 -1.12 -11.35
N LEU A 227 -14.99 -1.96 -10.85
CA LEU A 227 -16.13 -2.52 -11.58
C LEU A 227 -17.37 -2.46 -10.68
N SER A 228 -18.52 -2.11 -11.22
CA SER A 228 -19.83 -2.22 -10.55
C SER A 228 -20.90 -2.72 -11.51
N ILE A 229 -22.06 -3.12 -10.98
CA ILE A 229 -23.24 -3.38 -11.81
C ILE A 229 -23.80 -2.04 -12.34
N ASP A 230 -24.07 -1.95 -13.63
CA ASP A 230 -24.89 -0.89 -14.23
C ASP A 230 -26.36 -1.21 -13.97
N THR A 231 -26.91 -0.63 -12.90
CA THR A 231 -28.29 -0.86 -12.45
C THR A 231 -29.35 -0.32 -13.42
N LYS A 232 -28.95 0.53 -14.39
CA LYS A 232 -29.87 1.05 -15.42
C LYS A 232 -29.99 0.11 -16.61
N LYS A 233 -28.98 -0.73 -16.85
CA LYS A 233 -28.96 -1.69 -17.96
C LYS A 233 -29.19 -3.13 -17.51
N THR A 234 -28.98 -3.42 -16.22
CA THR A 234 -29.16 -4.74 -15.65
C THR A 234 -30.59 -4.93 -15.17
N ASP A 235 -31.25 -5.96 -15.69
CA ASP A 235 -32.48 -6.47 -15.11
C ASP A 235 -32.15 -7.51 -14.04
N PHE A 236 -32.53 -7.23 -12.78
CA PHE A 236 -32.21 -8.09 -11.65
C PHE A 236 -33.16 -9.29 -11.56
N GLN A 237 -32.87 -10.30 -12.38
CA GLN A 237 -33.60 -11.57 -12.41
C GLN A 237 -33.07 -12.57 -11.37
N GLY A 238 -33.68 -13.76 -11.30
CA GLY A 238 -33.25 -14.84 -10.42
C GLY A 238 -33.74 -14.73 -8.96
N GLN A 239 -33.53 -15.80 -8.19
CA GLN A 239 -33.98 -15.85 -6.80
C GLN A 239 -32.92 -15.25 -5.86
N PRO A 240 -33.25 -14.22 -5.06
CA PRO A 240 -32.27 -13.66 -4.13
C PRO A 240 -31.99 -14.64 -2.98
N ARG A 241 -30.70 -14.77 -2.65
CA ARG A 241 -30.15 -15.44 -1.48
C ARG A 241 -29.69 -14.37 -0.50
N GLY A 242 -30.52 -14.11 0.51
CA GLY A 242 -30.32 -13.01 1.46
C GLY A 242 -30.75 -11.65 0.90
N ASN A 243 -30.39 -10.56 1.60
CA ASN A 243 -30.74 -9.20 1.16
C ASN A 243 -29.81 -8.73 0.04
N CYS A 244 -30.29 -8.80 -1.20
CA CYS A 244 -29.54 -8.42 -2.40
C CYS A 244 -29.73 -6.96 -2.80
N PHE A 245 -30.53 -6.19 -2.06
CA PHE A 245 -30.80 -4.78 -2.33
C PHE A 245 -30.02 -3.91 -1.36
N ARG A 246 -29.39 -2.88 -1.91
CA ARG A 246 -28.72 -1.83 -1.13
C ARG A 246 -29.46 -0.52 -1.29
N GLU A 247 -29.61 0.20 -0.19
CA GLU A 247 -30.31 1.50 -0.15
C GLU A 247 -29.64 2.55 -1.03
N ASP A 248 -28.32 2.48 -1.19
CA ASP A 248 -27.53 3.38 -2.03
C ASP A 248 -27.47 2.97 -3.51
N ASN A 249 -28.09 1.85 -3.87
CA ASN A 249 -28.09 1.28 -5.22
C ASN A 249 -26.67 1.08 -5.81
N ASP A 250 -25.65 0.89 -4.96
CA ASP A 250 -24.26 0.73 -5.36
C ASP A 250 -23.78 -0.72 -5.18
N TYR A 251 -23.45 -1.39 -6.28
CA TYR A 251 -23.09 -2.81 -6.28
C TYR A 251 -21.71 -3.02 -6.91
N ALA A 252 -20.65 -2.76 -6.15
CA ALA A 252 -19.29 -3.02 -6.61
C ALA A 252 -19.01 -4.51 -6.81
N LEU A 253 -18.26 -4.82 -7.86
CA LEU A 253 -17.88 -6.17 -8.27
C LEU A 253 -16.38 -6.42 -8.12
N ALA A 254 -15.57 -5.36 -8.18
CA ALA A 254 -14.14 -5.43 -7.91
C ALA A 254 -13.61 -4.08 -7.41
N TRP A 255 -12.59 -4.13 -6.54
CA TRP A 255 -11.93 -2.93 -6.03
C TRP A 255 -10.47 -3.20 -5.67
N VAL A 256 -9.73 -2.10 -5.55
CA VAL A 256 -8.41 -2.06 -4.92
C VAL A 256 -8.42 -1.11 -3.74
N ARG A 257 -7.50 -1.32 -2.81
CA ARG A 257 -7.19 -0.36 -1.75
C ARG A 257 -5.78 -0.55 -1.23
N GLN A 258 -5.32 0.44 -0.48
CA GLN A 258 -4.21 0.26 0.44
C GLN A 258 -4.74 -0.06 1.84
N TYR A 259 -4.02 -0.90 2.58
CA TYR A 259 -4.20 -1.12 4.02
C TYR A 259 -2.82 -1.06 4.66
N GLY A 260 -2.50 0.04 5.33
CA GLY A 260 -1.11 0.42 5.60
C GLY A 260 -0.34 0.66 4.29
N ARG A 261 0.72 -0.12 4.06
CA ARG A 261 1.49 -0.20 2.80
C ARG A 261 1.04 -1.35 1.89
N GLY A 262 0.17 -2.22 2.40
CA GLY A 262 -0.31 -3.41 1.70
C GLY A 262 -1.25 -3.06 0.56
N ARG A 263 -1.13 -3.81 -0.53
CA ARG A 263 -1.97 -3.64 -1.73
C ARG A 263 -3.02 -4.74 -1.72
N VAL A 264 -4.27 -4.35 -1.50
CA VAL A 264 -5.40 -5.26 -1.39
C VAL A 264 -6.25 -5.16 -2.65
N PHE A 265 -6.54 -6.31 -3.25
CA PHE A 265 -7.47 -6.46 -4.36
C PHE A 265 -8.58 -7.43 -3.97
N TYR A 266 -9.81 -7.13 -4.39
CA TYR A 266 -10.91 -8.07 -4.32
C TYR A 266 -11.74 -8.04 -5.60
N SER A 267 -12.26 -9.20 -6.01
CA SER A 267 -13.30 -9.31 -7.03
C SER A 267 -14.30 -10.43 -6.72
N THR A 268 -15.60 -10.18 -6.89
CA THR A 268 -16.62 -11.21 -6.74
C THR A 268 -16.68 -12.20 -7.90
N ILE A 269 -16.06 -11.88 -9.04
CA ILE A 269 -16.19 -12.62 -10.30
C ILE A 269 -15.26 -13.83 -10.28
N ALA A 270 -15.58 -14.88 -9.55
CA ALA A 270 -14.74 -16.09 -9.53
C ALA A 270 -15.52 -17.33 -9.11
N HIS A 271 -16.85 -17.29 -9.18
CA HIS A 271 -17.68 -18.39 -8.73
C HIS A 271 -17.57 -19.57 -9.70
N ASN A 272 -17.72 -19.30 -11.00
CA ASN A 272 -17.72 -20.35 -12.01
C ASN A 272 -16.32 -20.66 -12.56
N PRO A 273 -16.04 -21.95 -12.90
CA PRO A 273 -14.75 -22.34 -13.48
C PRO A 273 -14.37 -21.62 -14.78
N TYR A 274 -15.36 -21.19 -15.58
CA TYR A 274 -15.09 -20.59 -16.89
C TYR A 274 -14.42 -19.23 -16.83
N VAL A 275 -14.53 -18.53 -15.70
CA VAL A 275 -13.82 -17.26 -15.47
C VAL A 275 -12.32 -17.45 -15.68
N PHE A 276 -11.78 -18.61 -15.29
CA PHE A 276 -10.36 -18.91 -15.35
C PHE A 276 -9.87 -19.45 -16.70
N TRP A 277 -10.73 -19.47 -17.72
CA TRP A 277 -10.32 -19.61 -19.12
C TRP A 277 -10.93 -18.54 -20.04
N ASP A 278 -11.49 -17.48 -19.47
CA ASP A 278 -11.81 -16.27 -20.22
C ASP A 278 -10.53 -15.43 -20.39
N PRO A 279 -10.07 -15.16 -21.63
CA PRO A 279 -8.83 -14.42 -21.86
C PRO A 279 -8.82 -13.00 -21.26
N LYS A 280 -9.96 -12.29 -21.23
CA LYS A 280 -10.05 -10.95 -20.64
C LYS A 280 -9.97 -11.03 -19.13
N MET A 281 -10.65 -11.98 -18.52
CA MET A 281 -10.59 -12.16 -17.06
C MET A 281 -9.20 -12.60 -16.59
N LEU A 282 -8.52 -13.48 -17.33
CA LEU A 282 -7.14 -13.84 -17.00
C LEU A 282 -6.17 -12.65 -17.11
N GLN A 283 -6.35 -11.76 -18.09
CA GLN A 283 -5.58 -10.51 -18.14
C GLN A 283 -5.88 -9.58 -16.97
N PHE A 284 -7.16 -9.48 -16.55
CA PHE A 284 -7.56 -8.72 -15.37
C PHE A 284 -6.93 -9.28 -14.08
N TYR A 285 -6.93 -10.60 -13.91
CA TYR A 285 -6.30 -11.24 -12.75
C TYR A 285 -4.77 -11.18 -12.76
N LEU A 286 -4.14 -11.21 -13.93
CA LEU A 286 -2.70 -10.92 -14.04
C LEU A 286 -2.39 -9.51 -13.53
N ALA A 287 -3.19 -8.51 -13.95
CA ALA A 287 -3.02 -7.14 -13.51
C ALA A 287 -3.22 -7.00 -11.99
N ALA A 288 -4.25 -7.65 -11.45
CA ALA A 288 -4.52 -7.70 -10.02
C ALA A 288 -3.37 -8.36 -9.22
N ALA A 289 -2.84 -9.49 -9.71
CA ALA A 289 -1.70 -10.17 -9.10
C ALA A 289 -0.45 -9.29 -9.09
N GLN A 290 -0.10 -8.68 -10.22
CA GLN A 290 1.05 -7.78 -10.29
C GLN A 290 0.87 -6.51 -9.47
N PHE A 291 -0.36 -6.01 -9.31
CA PHE A 291 -0.67 -4.92 -8.39
C PHE A 291 -0.42 -5.33 -6.94
N ALA A 292 -0.99 -6.45 -6.48
CA ALA A 292 -0.80 -6.92 -5.11
C ALA A 292 0.68 -7.23 -4.79
N LEU A 293 1.40 -7.84 -5.73
CA LEU A 293 2.83 -8.11 -5.64
C LEU A 293 3.70 -6.84 -5.68
N GLY A 294 3.15 -5.70 -6.12
CA GLY A 294 3.83 -4.40 -6.13
C GLY A 294 4.63 -4.09 -7.40
N ASP A 295 4.45 -4.87 -8.46
CA ASP A 295 5.12 -4.66 -9.76
C ASP A 295 4.34 -3.76 -10.70
N LEU A 296 3.00 -3.74 -10.59
CA LEU A 296 2.13 -2.83 -11.34
C LEU A 296 1.67 -1.67 -10.42
N PRO A 297 2.24 -0.46 -10.54
CA PRO A 297 1.77 0.69 -9.80
C PRO A 297 0.34 1.06 -10.22
N ALA A 298 -0.53 1.26 -9.25
CA ALA A 298 -1.89 1.72 -9.48
C ALA A 298 -2.38 2.60 -8.31
N PRO A 299 -3.17 3.64 -8.59
CA PRO A 299 -3.74 4.50 -7.56
C PRO A 299 -4.79 3.76 -6.72
N THR A 300 -4.89 4.10 -5.43
CA THR A 300 -5.81 3.44 -4.50
C THR A 300 -6.61 4.41 -3.64
N ILE A 301 -6.57 5.71 -3.93
CA ILE A 301 -7.41 6.68 -3.21
C ILE A 301 -8.87 6.26 -3.40
N PRO A 302 -9.68 6.16 -2.33
CA PRO A 302 -11.06 5.69 -2.42
C PRO A 302 -11.89 6.49 -3.41
N SER A 303 -12.84 5.84 -4.08
CA SER A 303 -13.62 6.42 -5.18
C SER A 303 -14.40 7.67 -4.76
N GLY A 304 -14.95 7.66 -3.55
CA GLY A 304 -15.69 8.78 -2.95
C GLY A 304 -14.83 10.00 -2.61
N LYS A 305 -13.50 9.82 -2.59
CA LYS A 305 -12.53 10.89 -2.31
C LYS A 305 -11.90 11.49 -3.57
N LEU A 306 -12.29 11.03 -4.76
CA LEU A 306 -11.66 11.49 -6.00
C LEU A 306 -12.20 12.81 -6.49
N THR A 307 -11.30 13.78 -6.62
CA THR A 307 -11.54 15.06 -7.28
C THR A 307 -10.72 15.14 -8.59
N PRO A 308 -11.04 16.07 -9.50
CA PRO A 308 -10.20 16.32 -10.67
C PRO A 308 -8.73 16.60 -10.30
N ALA A 309 -8.49 17.33 -9.20
CA ALA A 309 -7.15 17.65 -8.72
C ALA A 309 -6.42 16.40 -8.20
N ILE A 310 -7.08 15.55 -7.42
CA ILE A 310 -6.50 14.28 -6.95
C ILE A 310 -6.15 13.37 -8.14
N ARG A 311 -7.00 13.28 -9.16
CA ARG A 311 -6.68 12.51 -10.38
C ARG A 311 -5.48 13.07 -11.13
N ALA A 312 -5.33 14.40 -11.15
CA ALA A 312 -4.14 15.05 -11.72
C ALA A 312 -2.87 14.70 -10.91
N GLN A 313 -2.95 14.74 -9.58
CA GLN A 313 -1.86 14.32 -8.70
C GLN A 313 -1.48 12.84 -8.91
N GLU A 314 -2.47 11.94 -8.99
CA GLU A 314 -2.26 10.51 -9.29
C GLU A 314 -1.51 10.33 -10.62
N LYS A 315 -1.87 11.08 -11.67
CA LYS A 315 -1.19 11.05 -12.98
C LYS A 315 0.27 11.52 -12.87
N LEU A 316 0.53 12.55 -12.07
CA LEU A 316 1.87 13.10 -11.84
C LEU A 316 2.72 12.22 -10.90
N GLY A 317 2.08 11.27 -10.20
CA GLY A 317 2.71 10.49 -9.14
C GLY A 317 2.97 11.31 -7.88
N TRP A 318 2.16 12.35 -7.65
CA TRP A 318 2.27 13.28 -6.53
C TRP A 318 1.29 12.93 -5.41
N ARG A 319 1.71 13.23 -4.18
CA ARG A 319 0.94 12.95 -2.96
C ARG A 319 1.03 14.17 -2.06
N LEU A 320 -0.05 14.92 -1.91
CA LEU A 320 -0.14 16.02 -0.96
C LEU A 320 -0.66 15.49 0.38
N GLY A 321 0.02 15.83 1.47
CA GLY A 321 -0.43 15.47 2.82
C GLY A 321 0.03 16.48 3.85
N ILE A 322 -0.56 16.41 5.05
CA ILE A 322 -0.15 17.27 6.17
C ILE A 322 1.12 16.73 6.80
N GLU A 323 2.14 17.56 7.00
CA GLU A 323 3.21 17.23 7.95
C GLU A 323 2.70 17.41 9.37
N ALA A 324 2.97 16.41 10.22
CA ALA A 324 2.37 16.36 11.55
C ALA A 324 2.70 17.56 12.43
N TYR A 325 3.83 18.24 12.19
CA TYR A 325 4.22 19.42 12.94
C TYR A 325 3.22 20.58 12.81
N THR A 326 2.53 20.70 11.67
CA THR A 326 1.41 21.66 11.47
C THR A 326 0.37 21.61 12.58
N PHE A 327 0.07 20.41 13.10
CA PHE A 327 -0.92 20.19 14.15
C PHE A 327 -0.30 19.67 15.45
N HIS A 328 0.98 19.94 15.73
CA HIS A 328 1.66 19.43 16.94
C HIS A 328 1.05 19.92 18.26
N LYS A 329 0.25 21.00 18.24
CA LYS A 329 -0.52 21.49 19.38
C LYS A 329 -1.78 20.66 19.69
N TYR A 330 -2.17 19.78 18.77
CA TYR A 330 -3.28 18.85 18.91
C TYR A 330 -2.75 17.42 19.12
N THR A 331 -3.61 16.55 19.61
CA THR A 331 -3.35 15.10 19.62
C THR A 331 -3.31 14.54 18.19
N LEU A 332 -2.69 13.38 18.00
CA LEU A 332 -2.66 12.67 16.71
C LEU A 332 -4.08 12.41 16.18
N PHE A 333 -5.01 12.02 17.05
CA PHE A 333 -6.39 11.74 16.64
C PHE A 333 -7.10 12.99 16.10
N GLU A 334 -6.91 14.14 16.75
CA GLU A 334 -7.41 15.43 16.27
C GLU A 334 -6.72 15.85 14.97
N ALA A 335 -5.40 15.60 14.83
CA ALA A 335 -4.67 15.86 13.59
C ALA A 335 -5.16 15.01 12.41
N ILE A 336 -5.50 13.74 12.65
CA ILE A 336 -6.13 12.85 11.64
C ILE A 336 -7.49 13.42 11.21
N ASP A 337 -8.32 13.84 12.17
CA ASP A 337 -9.64 14.40 11.87
C ASP A 337 -9.53 15.69 11.05
N ARG A 338 -8.61 16.59 11.42
CA ARG A 338 -8.35 17.83 10.66
C ARG A 338 -7.84 17.55 9.26
N THR A 339 -6.94 16.59 9.10
CA THR A 339 -6.44 16.15 7.78
C THR A 339 -7.60 15.66 6.90
N SER A 340 -8.49 14.84 7.45
CA SER A 340 -9.68 14.37 6.75
C SER A 340 -10.66 15.51 6.42
N GLN A 341 -10.85 16.48 7.33
CA GLN A 341 -11.70 17.65 7.09
C GLN A 341 -11.18 18.54 5.95
N LEU A 342 -9.86 18.61 5.78
CA LEU A 342 -9.21 19.28 4.66
C LEU A 342 -9.29 18.48 3.34
N GLY A 343 -9.88 17.28 3.36
CA GLY A 343 -10.01 16.41 2.20
C GLY A 343 -8.69 15.77 1.75
N LEU A 344 -7.67 15.75 2.60
CA LEU A 344 -6.37 15.19 2.27
C LEU A 344 -6.30 13.69 2.61
N PRO A 345 -5.84 12.84 1.68
CA PRO A 345 -5.76 11.40 1.89
C PRO A 345 -4.48 10.96 2.62
N TYR A 346 -3.54 11.88 2.87
CA TYR A 346 -2.20 11.57 3.37
C TYR A 346 -1.80 12.50 4.52
N MET A 347 -0.98 11.99 5.44
CA MET A 347 -0.29 12.78 6.46
C MET A 347 1.05 12.16 6.87
N GLY A 348 1.86 12.94 7.58
CA GLY A 348 3.02 12.50 8.33
C GLY A 348 2.68 12.22 9.80
N GLY A 349 3.62 11.61 10.52
CA GLY A 349 3.56 11.37 11.96
C GLY A 349 4.72 12.02 12.70
N LEU A 350 4.58 12.21 14.01
CA LEU A 350 5.55 12.93 14.84
C LEU A 350 5.78 12.20 16.16
N SER A 351 7.03 11.83 16.44
CA SER A 351 7.36 10.95 17.56
C SER A 351 7.06 11.50 18.96
N PHE A 352 6.85 12.80 19.09
CA PHE A 352 6.55 13.45 20.37
C PHE A 352 5.11 13.96 20.47
N GLN A 353 4.27 13.70 19.46
CA GLN A 353 2.85 14.06 19.52
C GLN A 353 2.08 13.07 20.40
N LYS A 354 1.18 13.57 21.25
CA LYS A 354 0.30 12.72 22.05
C LYS A 354 -0.74 12.02 21.18
N VAL A 355 -1.02 10.74 21.42
CA VAL A 355 -1.94 9.97 20.58
C VAL A 355 -3.39 10.48 20.72
N SER A 356 -3.93 10.46 21.93
CA SER A 356 -5.26 11.00 22.26
C SER A 356 -5.38 11.27 23.77
N LYS A 357 -6.56 11.66 24.25
CA LYS A 357 -6.83 11.76 25.70
C LYS A 357 -6.86 10.38 26.37
N GLU A 358 -7.38 9.38 25.67
CA GLU A 358 -7.52 7.98 26.11
C GLU A 358 -6.20 7.21 26.02
N ILE A 359 -5.32 7.60 25.08
CA ILE A 359 -3.96 7.08 24.95
C ILE A 359 -2.98 8.25 25.21
N PRO A 360 -2.71 8.62 26.48
CA PRO A 360 -1.89 9.80 26.84
C PRO A 360 -0.38 9.60 26.63
N LYS A 361 0.01 8.66 25.77
CA LYS A 361 1.38 8.37 25.38
C LYS A 361 1.77 9.16 24.14
N ASN A 362 3.08 9.30 23.94
CA ASN A 362 3.58 9.82 22.67
C ASN A 362 3.37 8.77 21.58
N PHE A 363 3.23 9.23 20.34
CA PHE A 363 3.16 8.37 19.17
C PHE A 363 4.55 7.85 18.81
N ASP A 364 5.11 6.96 19.63
CA ASP A 364 6.50 6.46 19.50
C ASP A 364 6.62 4.93 19.62
N THR A 365 7.87 4.45 19.61
CA THR A 365 8.22 3.03 19.67
C THR A 365 7.86 2.31 20.97
N ASN A 366 7.27 2.99 21.95
CA ASN A 366 6.87 2.42 23.24
C ASN A 366 5.36 2.12 23.32
N LEU A 367 4.61 2.35 22.24
CA LEU A 367 3.20 1.95 22.15
C LEU A 367 3.03 0.43 22.13
N ALA A 368 2.00 -0.05 22.83
CA ALA A 368 1.57 -1.44 22.77
C ALA A 368 0.87 -1.75 21.43
N ASP A 369 0.78 -3.03 21.08
CA ASP A 369 0.15 -3.47 19.82
C ASP A 369 -1.33 -3.05 19.71
N ASP A 370 -2.08 -3.08 20.81
CA ASP A 370 -3.49 -2.61 20.84
C ASP A 370 -3.61 -1.09 20.67
N GLU A 371 -2.64 -0.31 21.15
CA GLU A 371 -2.62 1.15 20.96
C GLU A 371 -2.30 1.48 19.50
N MET A 372 -1.33 0.78 18.90
CA MET A 372 -1.03 0.89 17.47
C MET A 372 -2.25 0.48 16.63
N LYS A 373 -2.94 -0.60 16.99
CA LYS A 373 -4.19 -1.01 16.33
C LYS A 373 -5.23 0.10 16.34
N GLN A 374 -5.46 0.77 17.47
CA GLN A 374 -6.41 1.88 17.54
C GLN A 374 -6.02 3.05 16.62
N ILE A 375 -4.73 3.39 16.53
CA ILE A 375 -4.23 4.40 15.59
C ILE A 375 -4.50 3.99 14.14
N ARG A 376 -4.18 2.73 13.77
CA ARG A 376 -4.43 2.21 12.41
C ARG A 376 -5.92 2.26 12.06
N LEU A 377 -6.81 1.93 12.99
CA LEU A 377 -8.26 2.00 12.81
C LEU A 377 -8.77 3.43 12.69
N LYS A 378 -8.19 4.39 13.44
CA LYS A 378 -8.52 5.82 13.31
C LYS A 378 -8.10 6.39 11.96
N LEU A 379 -6.90 6.03 11.48
CA LEU A 379 -6.43 6.39 10.13
C LEU A 379 -7.35 5.82 9.05
N ASP A 380 -7.67 4.54 9.14
CA ASP A 380 -8.54 3.84 8.20
C ASP A 380 -9.97 4.40 8.19
N SER A 381 -10.56 4.71 9.34
CA SER A 381 -11.91 5.29 9.42
C SER A 381 -11.97 6.72 8.87
N ALA A 382 -10.89 7.48 8.98
CA ALA A 382 -10.75 8.80 8.38
C ALA A 382 -10.42 8.76 6.88
N GLY A 383 -10.06 7.58 6.33
CA GLY A 383 -9.58 7.47 4.96
C GLY A 383 -8.22 8.15 4.73
N VAL A 384 -7.41 8.27 5.78
CA VAL A 384 -6.10 8.92 5.77
C VAL A 384 -5.00 7.86 5.90
N ARG A 385 -3.93 7.99 5.10
CA ARG A 385 -2.73 7.15 5.21
C ARG A 385 -1.55 7.93 5.76
N LEU A 386 -0.83 7.30 6.68
CA LEU A 386 0.42 7.81 7.23
C LEU A 386 1.58 7.45 6.30
N LEU A 387 2.21 8.44 5.65
CA LEU A 387 3.28 8.21 4.67
C LEU A 387 4.67 8.47 5.23
N THR A 388 4.84 9.59 5.93
CA THR A 388 6.10 10.02 6.54
C THR A 388 6.01 9.93 8.06
N TYR A 389 7.15 9.86 8.74
CA TYR A 389 7.20 9.92 10.20
C TYR A 389 8.49 10.58 10.66
N TYR A 390 8.37 11.69 11.37
CA TYR A 390 9.50 12.38 11.99
C TYR A 390 9.92 11.69 13.28
N ILE A 391 11.20 11.32 13.33
CA ILE A 391 11.89 10.85 14.51
C ILE A 391 13.27 11.48 14.54
N HIS A 392 13.56 12.27 15.57
CA HIS A 392 14.80 13.05 15.62
C HIS A 392 16.06 12.17 15.49
N LEU A 393 16.14 11.09 16.28
CA LEU A 393 17.28 10.18 16.28
C LEU A 393 16.84 8.74 16.05
N ILE A 394 17.39 8.10 15.02
CA ILE A 394 17.42 6.65 14.87
C ILE A 394 18.72 6.16 15.52
N PRO A 395 18.69 5.27 16.53
CA PRO A 395 19.91 4.74 17.14
C PRO A 395 20.79 4.03 16.12
N GLY A 396 22.12 4.18 16.22
CA GLY A 396 23.08 3.59 15.29
C GLY A 396 23.43 2.11 15.55
N ASP A 397 22.89 1.50 16.60
CA ASP A 397 23.06 0.08 16.93
C ASP A 397 21.95 -0.80 16.33
N GLU A 398 22.23 -2.09 16.11
CA GLU A 398 21.28 -3.00 15.46
C GLU A 398 19.95 -3.15 16.24
N ALA A 399 19.98 -3.15 17.57
CA ALA A 399 18.77 -3.35 18.37
C ALA A 399 17.87 -2.11 18.31
N GLY A 400 18.45 -0.92 18.42
CA GLY A 400 17.74 0.35 18.30
C GLY A 400 17.18 0.58 16.89
N CYS A 401 17.98 0.35 15.85
CA CYS A 401 17.50 0.38 14.46
C CYS A 401 16.33 -0.59 14.27
N ARG A 402 16.46 -1.85 14.70
CA ARG A 402 15.39 -2.85 14.57
C ARG A 402 14.10 -2.39 15.25
N LYS A 403 14.18 -1.85 16.47
CA LYS A 403 13.02 -1.33 17.19
C LYS A 403 12.30 -0.23 16.39
N VAL A 404 13.05 0.73 15.85
CA VAL A 404 12.48 1.85 15.08
C VAL A 404 11.87 1.37 13.76
N PHE A 405 12.59 0.54 12.99
CA PHE A 405 12.10 0.07 11.69
C PHE A 405 10.93 -0.92 11.81
N GLU A 406 10.90 -1.77 12.85
CA GLU A 406 9.71 -2.59 13.16
C GLU A 406 8.51 -1.70 13.49
N PHE A 407 8.70 -0.64 14.26
CA PHE A 407 7.62 0.33 14.52
C PHE A 407 7.14 0.97 13.21
N GLY A 408 8.06 1.43 12.35
CA GLY A 408 7.72 2.00 11.04
C GLY A 408 6.93 1.03 10.16
N ARG A 409 7.36 -0.23 10.09
CA ARG A 409 6.66 -1.31 9.38
C ARG A 409 5.27 -1.54 9.96
N LYS A 410 5.17 -1.64 11.28
CA LYS A 410 3.90 -1.83 11.98
C LYS A 410 2.95 -0.66 11.72
N ILE A 411 3.40 0.58 11.70
CA ILE A 411 2.50 1.73 11.50
C ILE A 411 2.33 2.13 10.03
N GLY A 412 2.99 1.43 9.11
CA GLY A 412 2.72 1.47 7.68
C GLY A 412 3.28 2.69 6.95
N ILE A 413 4.35 3.30 7.48
CA ILE A 413 5.01 4.45 6.84
C ILE A 413 5.91 4.00 5.68
N GLU A 414 6.19 4.91 4.75
CA GLU A 414 7.11 4.67 3.63
C GLU A 414 8.48 5.31 3.88
N THR A 415 8.52 6.40 4.67
CA THR A 415 9.74 7.19 4.89
C THR A 415 9.82 7.73 6.31
N PHE A 416 10.95 7.50 6.98
CA PHE A 416 11.34 8.25 8.17
C PHE A 416 11.97 9.60 7.78
N MET A 417 11.68 10.64 8.54
CA MET A 417 12.42 11.90 8.53
C MET A 417 13.24 11.97 9.81
N SER A 418 14.56 12.11 9.69
CA SER A 418 15.47 12.00 10.85
C SER A 418 16.77 12.76 10.61
N GLU A 419 17.55 12.96 11.68
CA GLU A 419 18.87 13.59 11.64
C GLU A 419 19.92 12.66 12.27
N PRO A 420 20.18 11.49 11.65
CA PRO A 420 21.13 10.54 12.20
C PRO A 420 22.54 11.13 12.19
N ILE A 421 23.34 10.81 13.22
CA ILE A 421 24.78 11.05 13.14
C ILE A 421 25.38 10.22 11.98
N PRO A 422 26.42 10.71 11.26
CA PRO A 422 26.96 10.01 10.10
C PRO A 422 27.40 8.57 10.37
N GLU A 423 27.92 8.31 11.57
CA GLU A 423 28.41 7.01 12.01
C GLU A 423 27.28 5.98 12.12
N ALA A 424 26.03 6.42 12.30
CA ALA A 424 24.86 5.54 12.36
C ALA A 424 24.35 5.12 10.98
N LEU A 425 24.74 5.82 9.91
CA LEU A 425 24.15 5.64 8.58
C LEU A 425 24.41 4.26 7.98
N ASP A 426 25.53 3.60 8.29
CA ASP A 426 25.84 2.26 7.79
C ASP A 426 24.83 1.22 8.34
N THR A 427 24.54 1.28 9.64
CA THR A 427 23.51 0.43 10.25
C THR A 427 22.12 0.78 9.71
N ILE A 428 21.79 2.07 9.66
CA ILE A 428 20.48 2.54 9.17
C ILE A 428 20.23 2.10 7.72
N GLU A 429 21.24 2.14 6.86
CA GLU A 429 21.17 1.72 5.46
C GLU A 429 20.76 0.25 5.33
N LYS A 430 21.38 -0.63 6.11
CA LYS A 430 21.03 -2.07 6.16
C LYS A 430 19.54 -2.25 6.49
N PHE A 431 19.03 -1.49 7.45
CA PHE A 431 17.61 -1.57 7.84
C PHE A 431 16.67 -0.91 6.82
N CYS A 432 17.09 0.15 6.14
CA CYS A 432 16.33 0.71 5.02
C CYS A 432 16.07 -0.33 3.94
N ASP A 433 17.10 -1.11 3.58
CA ASP A 433 17.01 -2.15 2.56
C ASP A 433 16.21 -3.37 3.07
N GLU A 434 16.41 -3.81 4.32
CA GLU A 434 15.69 -4.94 4.93
C GLU A 434 14.18 -4.68 5.03
N TYR A 435 13.77 -3.48 5.45
CA TYR A 435 12.36 -3.13 5.67
C TYR A 435 11.69 -2.46 4.47
N GLU A 436 12.47 -2.15 3.44
CA GLU A 436 12.06 -1.36 2.28
C GLU A 436 11.47 0.02 2.68
N ILE A 437 11.96 0.62 3.77
CA ILE A 437 11.56 1.94 4.29
C ILE A 437 12.70 2.93 4.03
N ASN A 438 12.37 4.15 3.58
CA ASN A 438 13.39 5.16 3.32
C ASN A 438 13.74 5.95 4.59
N VAL A 439 14.93 6.56 4.60
CA VAL A 439 15.31 7.60 5.57
C VAL A 439 15.67 8.86 4.81
N ALA A 440 14.87 9.89 5.03
CA ALA A 440 15.07 11.23 4.52
C ALA A 440 15.72 12.09 5.60
N ILE A 441 16.99 12.46 5.39
CA ILE A 441 17.78 13.30 6.29
C ILE A 441 17.18 14.70 6.28
N HIS A 442 16.71 15.14 7.44
CA HIS A 442 16.03 16.42 7.60
C HIS A 442 17.02 17.57 7.80
N ASN A 443 16.72 18.74 7.24
CA ASN A 443 17.52 19.94 7.42
C ASN A 443 16.83 20.93 8.37
N HIS A 444 17.45 21.24 9.51
CA HIS A 444 17.14 22.46 10.26
C HIS A 444 18.20 23.55 9.98
N ASP A 445 18.19 24.61 10.77
CA ASP A 445 19.22 25.65 10.72
C ASP A 445 20.63 25.12 11.03
N GLN A 446 21.66 25.93 10.76
CA GLN A 446 23.06 25.56 10.94
C GLN A 446 23.43 25.17 12.37
N LYS A 447 22.72 25.70 13.38
CA LYS A 447 22.99 25.40 14.79
C LYS A 447 22.40 24.04 15.18
N ALA A 448 21.18 23.76 14.75
CA ALA A 448 20.49 22.50 15.03
C ALA A 448 21.04 21.34 14.19
N SER A 449 21.33 21.58 12.91
CA SER A 449 21.77 20.56 11.95
C SER A 449 23.09 20.95 11.27
N PRO A 450 24.22 21.11 11.99
CA PRO A 450 25.46 21.64 11.43
C PRO A 450 26.00 20.84 10.23
N GLN A 451 25.60 19.58 10.08
CA GLN A 451 26.01 18.71 8.99
C GLN A 451 25.01 18.67 7.81
N TYR A 452 23.75 19.01 8.06
CA TYR A 452 22.64 18.77 7.11
C TYR A 452 21.86 20.03 6.73
N TRP A 453 22.16 21.18 7.34
CA TRP A 453 21.47 22.45 7.09
C TRP A 453 21.51 22.92 5.63
N HIS A 454 22.46 22.42 4.82
CA HIS A 454 22.55 22.71 3.40
C HIS A 454 22.61 21.44 2.53
N PRO A 455 22.13 21.52 1.26
CA PRO A 455 22.01 20.37 0.34
C PRO A 455 23.28 19.55 0.13
N GLU A 456 24.44 20.20 -0.01
CA GLU A 456 25.72 19.53 -0.27
C GLU A 456 26.19 18.69 0.93
N GLY A 457 25.84 19.09 2.15
CA GLY A 457 26.12 18.33 3.37
C GLY A 457 25.41 16.98 3.36
N ILE A 458 24.13 16.98 2.99
CA ILE A 458 23.33 15.76 2.81
C ILE A 458 23.89 14.90 1.67
N LEU A 459 24.18 15.48 0.51
CA LEU A 459 24.76 14.72 -0.61
C LEU A 459 26.07 14.04 -0.26
N LYS A 460 26.92 14.71 0.53
CA LYS A 460 28.20 14.17 0.97
C LYS A 460 28.00 12.87 1.74
N VAL A 461 27.05 12.81 2.68
CA VAL A 461 26.78 11.60 3.47
C VAL A 461 26.01 10.53 2.68
N CYS A 462 25.25 10.90 1.65
CA CYS A 462 24.56 9.96 0.76
C CYS A 462 25.47 9.34 -0.31
N LYS A 463 26.71 9.81 -0.49
CA LYS A 463 27.61 9.32 -1.55
C LYS A 463 27.93 7.84 -1.36
N GLY A 464 27.68 7.03 -2.39
CA GLY A 464 27.93 5.58 -2.36
C GLY A 464 26.85 4.75 -1.67
N ARG A 465 25.84 5.38 -1.05
CA ARG A 465 24.76 4.69 -0.34
C ARG A 465 23.56 4.36 -1.23
N SER A 466 22.76 3.40 -0.79
CA SER A 466 21.42 3.06 -1.26
C SER A 466 20.59 4.31 -1.52
N LYS A 467 19.73 4.26 -2.56
CA LYS A 467 18.80 5.36 -2.90
C LYS A 467 17.69 5.54 -1.85
N ARG A 468 17.59 4.63 -0.87
CA ARG A 468 16.69 4.75 0.28
C ARG A 468 17.15 5.76 1.33
N ILE A 469 18.41 6.21 1.27
CA ILE A 469 18.91 7.34 2.07
C ILE A 469 19.06 8.56 1.18
N GLY A 470 18.44 9.66 1.60
CA GLY A 470 18.39 10.91 0.85
C GLY A 470 17.97 12.07 1.74
N ALA A 471 17.43 13.13 1.15
CA ALA A 471 17.03 14.35 1.85
C ALA A 471 15.51 14.40 2.10
N CYS A 472 15.14 14.90 3.27
CA CYS A 472 13.88 15.61 3.47
C CYS A 472 14.20 17.10 3.27
N GLY A 473 13.79 17.67 2.14
CA GLY A 473 14.03 19.09 1.87
C GLY A 473 13.00 19.96 2.57
N ASP A 474 13.38 20.58 3.69
CA ASP A 474 12.57 21.61 4.34
C ASP A 474 12.89 22.97 3.71
N LEU A 475 11.89 23.50 3.01
CA LEU A 475 11.99 24.76 2.30
C LEU A 475 12.05 25.96 3.25
N GLY A 476 11.36 25.89 4.39
CA GLY A 476 11.35 26.93 5.41
C GLY A 476 12.74 27.16 5.97
N TYR A 477 13.42 26.10 6.39
CA TYR A 477 14.79 26.18 6.91
C TYR A 477 15.81 26.61 5.85
N TRP A 478 15.67 26.14 4.61
CA TRP A 478 16.52 26.65 3.52
C TRP A 478 16.35 28.15 3.34
N MET A 479 15.11 28.64 3.22
CA MET A 479 14.85 30.06 3.01
C MET A 479 15.35 30.93 4.17
N ARG A 480 15.09 30.52 5.42
CA ARG A 480 15.57 31.21 6.64
C ARG A 480 17.10 31.24 6.72
N SER A 481 17.76 30.25 6.13
CA SER A 481 19.23 30.15 6.04
C SER A 481 19.82 30.82 4.77
N GLY A 482 19.01 31.52 3.98
CA GLY A 482 19.45 32.18 2.73
C GLY A 482 19.74 31.22 1.58
N ILE A 483 19.29 29.97 1.66
CA ILE A 483 19.42 28.96 0.61
C ILE A 483 18.20 29.03 -0.32
N ASP A 484 18.44 29.18 -1.62
CA ASP A 484 17.36 29.18 -2.62
C ASP A 484 16.82 27.74 -2.79
N PRO A 485 15.52 27.48 -2.52
CA PRO A 485 14.92 26.16 -2.68
C PRO A 485 15.07 25.56 -4.07
N ILE A 486 15.08 26.38 -5.13
CA ILE A 486 15.22 25.94 -6.52
C ILE A 486 16.64 25.43 -6.78
N LYS A 487 17.64 26.09 -6.20
CA LYS A 487 19.03 25.61 -6.27
C LYS A 487 19.20 24.34 -5.45
N ALA A 488 18.61 24.28 -4.27
CA ALA A 488 18.66 23.11 -3.39
C ALA A 488 18.10 21.85 -4.07
N VAL A 489 16.93 21.92 -4.71
CA VAL A 489 16.37 20.78 -5.46
C VAL A 489 17.24 20.40 -6.66
N ASN A 490 17.83 21.37 -7.37
CA ASN A 490 18.76 21.10 -8.47
C ASN A 490 20.05 20.42 -8.02
N THR A 491 20.51 20.71 -6.80
CA THR A 491 21.62 20.00 -6.17
C THR A 491 21.22 18.58 -5.81
N LEU A 492 20.11 18.39 -5.10
CA LEU A 492 19.70 17.08 -4.56
C LEU A 492 19.18 16.11 -5.61
N LYS A 493 18.44 16.58 -6.62
CA LYS A 493 17.84 15.77 -7.70
C LYS A 493 17.12 14.53 -7.15
N ASP A 494 17.54 13.35 -7.57
CA ASP A 494 16.97 12.05 -7.20
C ASP A 494 17.31 11.61 -5.77
N ARG A 495 18.09 12.40 -5.01
CA ARG A 495 18.26 12.23 -3.57
C ARG A 495 17.18 12.94 -2.76
N LEU A 496 16.30 13.73 -3.35
CA LEU A 496 15.17 14.33 -2.64
C LEU A 496 14.06 13.29 -2.47
N ILE A 497 13.96 12.70 -1.27
CA ILE A 497 13.03 11.60 -0.96
C ILE A 497 11.66 12.13 -0.55
N THR A 498 11.61 13.23 0.19
CA THR A 498 10.39 13.92 0.60
C THR A 498 10.67 15.41 0.76
N VAL A 499 9.62 16.23 0.84
CA VAL A 499 9.75 17.68 1.02
C VAL A 499 8.80 18.16 2.10
N GLN A 500 9.27 19.10 2.93
CA GLN A 500 8.41 19.92 3.78
C GLN A 500 8.28 21.29 3.13
N MET A 501 7.09 21.55 2.64
CA MET A 501 6.74 22.70 1.81
C MET A 501 6.29 23.84 2.70
N HIS A 502 6.94 24.99 2.52
CA HIS A 502 6.67 26.26 3.17
C HIS A 502 6.60 27.36 2.12
N ASP A 503 5.96 28.48 2.47
CA ASP A 503 6.13 29.75 1.78
C ASP A 503 6.19 30.85 2.84
N LEU A 504 7.21 31.71 2.79
CA LEU A 504 7.48 32.68 3.85
C LEU A 504 7.11 34.09 3.41
N HIS A 505 6.66 34.93 4.35
CA HIS A 505 6.39 36.33 4.06
C HIS A 505 7.67 37.13 3.71
N GLU A 506 8.83 36.72 4.23
CA GLU A 506 10.14 37.32 3.92
C GLU A 506 11.27 36.28 3.97
N LEU A 507 12.42 36.60 3.35
CA LEU A 507 13.63 35.77 3.36
C LEU A 507 14.59 36.22 4.47
N SER A 508 14.18 35.99 5.71
CA SER A 508 14.97 36.27 6.91
C SER A 508 14.89 35.08 7.87
N PRO A 509 15.77 35.00 8.88
CA PRO A 509 15.62 34.03 9.97
C PRO A 509 14.24 34.07 10.65
N GLU A 510 13.57 35.22 10.63
CA GLU A 510 12.27 35.46 11.29
C GLU A 510 11.06 35.27 10.37
N GLY A 511 11.30 34.85 9.13
CA GLY A 511 10.25 34.52 8.18
C GLY A 511 9.27 33.49 8.74
N HIS A 512 8.00 33.86 8.88
CA HIS A 512 6.89 32.97 9.21
C HIS A 512 6.13 32.54 7.96
N ASP A 513 5.39 31.44 8.08
CA ASP A 513 4.61 30.87 6.98
C ASP A 513 3.41 31.73 6.61
N VAL A 514 3.13 31.73 5.31
CA VAL A 514 1.96 32.33 4.64
C VAL A 514 1.42 31.32 3.61
N PRO A 515 0.19 31.50 3.11
CA PRO A 515 -0.34 30.62 2.08
C PRO A 515 0.58 30.47 0.88
N TRP A 516 0.71 29.24 0.37
CA TRP A 516 1.58 28.97 -0.76
C TRP A 516 1.21 29.81 -1.98
N GLY A 517 2.22 30.45 -2.57
CA GLY A 517 2.09 31.35 -3.72
C GLY A 517 1.85 32.81 -3.35
N THR A 518 1.72 33.16 -2.07
CA THR A 518 1.60 34.56 -1.61
C THR A 518 2.88 35.09 -0.98
N GLY A 519 3.81 34.21 -0.61
CA GLY A 519 5.09 34.57 -0.02
C GLY A 519 6.19 34.82 -1.04
N VAL A 520 7.41 34.98 -0.53
CA VAL A 520 8.64 35.21 -1.30
C VAL A 520 9.42 33.92 -1.61
N GLY A 521 8.87 32.75 -1.24
CA GLY A 521 9.54 31.45 -1.32
C GLY A 521 9.55 30.77 -2.68
N LYS A 522 8.96 31.41 -3.71
CA LYS A 522 8.92 30.91 -5.10
C LYS A 522 8.27 29.52 -5.25
N THR A 523 7.27 29.21 -4.43
CA THR A 523 6.60 27.89 -4.35
C THR A 523 6.14 27.36 -5.72
N GLU A 524 5.59 28.22 -6.59
CA GLU A 524 5.21 27.82 -7.95
C GLU A 524 6.40 27.32 -8.78
N GLN A 525 7.53 28.03 -8.72
CA GLN A 525 8.74 27.66 -9.44
C GLN A 525 9.31 26.35 -8.91
N PHE A 526 9.24 26.14 -7.58
CA PHE A 526 9.69 24.91 -6.95
C PHE A 526 8.90 23.70 -7.43
N ILE A 527 7.57 23.78 -7.44
CA ILE A 527 6.71 22.68 -7.93
C ILE A 527 6.99 22.37 -9.41
N LYS A 528 7.15 23.40 -10.25
CA LYS A 528 7.52 23.21 -11.67
C LYS A 528 8.90 22.56 -11.81
N GLU A 529 9.84 22.90 -10.95
CA GLU A 529 11.19 22.33 -11.01
C GLU A 529 11.21 20.87 -10.57
N ILE A 530 10.45 20.50 -9.54
CA ILE A 530 10.21 19.11 -9.13
C ILE A 530 9.64 18.30 -10.30
N HIS A 531 8.65 18.84 -11.02
CA HIS A 531 8.09 18.21 -12.22
C HIS A 531 9.14 18.06 -13.33
N ARG A 532 9.88 19.14 -13.64
CA ARG A 532 10.92 19.15 -14.68
C ARG A 532 12.01 18.11 -14.44
N LEU A 533 12.39 17.91 -13.17
CA LEU A 533 13.39 16.93 -12.76
C LEU A 533 12.81 15.50 -12.65
N GLY A 534 11.50 15.33 -12.82
CA GLY A 534 10.82 14.03 -12.69
C GLY A 534 10.81 13.48 -11.26
N ILE A 535 11.01 14.34 -10.26
CA ILE A 535 11.08 13.93 -8.85
C ILE A 535 9.66 13.63 -8.35
N ARG A 536 9.53 12.51 -7.64
CA ARG A 536 8.26 12.05 -7.03
C ARG A 536 8.51 11.84 -5.55
N PRO A 537 8.42 12.91 -4.73
CA PRO A 537 8.65 12.77 -3.31
C PRO A 537 7.63 11.81 -2.70
N THR A 538 7.99 11.15 -1.61
CA THR A 538 7.08 10.32 -0.80
C THR A 538 5.82 11.11 -0.48
N MET A 539 6.00 12.38 -0.11
CA MET A 539 4.94 13.34 0.12
C MET A 539 5.43 14.75 -0.23
N PHE A 540 4.56 15.55 -0.83
CA PHE A 540 4.61 16.99 -0.67
C PHE A 540 3.99 17.28 0.69
N GLY A 541 4.84 17.39 1.70
CA GLY A 541 4.44 17.59 3.07
C GLY A 541 4.06 19.05 3.29
N LEU A 542 2.80 19.32 3.60
CA LEU A 542 2.34 20.64 3.98
C LEU A 542 2.67 20.86 5.44
N GLU A 543 3.72 21.65 5.67
CA GLU A 543 4.05 22.16 6.99
C GLU A 543 3.67 23.65 7.07
N TYR A 544 2.73 23.98 7.95
CA TYR A 544 2.29 25.36 8.15
C TYR A 544 2.57 25.77 9.60
N SER A 545 3.72 26.41 9.78
CA SER A 545 4.34 26.72 11.06
C SER A 545 4.02 28.13 11.57
N TYR A 546 2.75 28.53 11.45
CA TYR A 546 2.23 29.82 11.91
C TYR A 546 0.75 29.68 12.29
N ASP A 547 0.30 30.51 13.25
CA ASP A 547 -1.09 30.55 13.74
C ASP A 547 -1.69 29.17 14.10
N TRP A 548 -0.97 28.41 14.92
CA TRP A 548 -1.17 26.97 15.15
C TRP A 548 -2.59 26.50 15.50
N PHE A 549 -3.40 27.36 16.09
CA PHE A 549 -4.75 27.01 16.54
C PHE A 549 -5.83 27.35 15.51
N ASP A 550 -5.57 28.31 14.64
CA ASP A 550 -6.53 28.87 13.69
C ASP A 550 -6.03 28.78 12.23
N SER A 551 -4.96 28.03 11.95
CA SER A 551 -4.31 27.92 10.64
C SER A 551 -5.09 27.18 9.55
N MET A 552 -6.19 26.49 9.88
CA MET A 552 -6.98 25.69 8.92
C MET A 552 -7.41 26.45 7.65
N PRO A 553 -7.89 27.71 7.70
CA PRO A 553 -8.24 28.48 6.51
C PRO A 553 -7.03 28.79 5.61
N GLU A 554 -5.85 29.04 6.20
CA GLU A 554 -4.63 29.31 5.43
C GLU A 554 -4.08 28.01 4.81
N ILE A 555 -4.14 26.89 5.54
CA ILE A 555 -3.81 25.55 5.03
C ILE A 555 -4.71 25.20 3.83
N ALA A 556 -6.01 25.52 3.90
CA ALA A 556 -6.93 25.30 2.78
C ALA A 556 -6.49 26.05 1.51
N LYS A 557 -6.01 27.29 1.64
CA LYS A 557 -5.46 28.07 0.50
C LYS A 557 -4.20 27.40 -0.09
N CYS A 558 -3.33 26.83 0.74
CA CYS A 558 -2.17 26.06 0.25
C CYS A 558 -2.61 24.84 -0.57
N ILE A 559 -3.64 24.12 -0.11
CA ILE A 559 -4.20 22.96 -0.82
C ILE A 559 -4.82 23.39 -2.16
N GLU A 560 -5.58 24.48 -2.18
CA GLU A 560 -6.15 25.05 -3.41
C GLU A 560 -5.06 25.42 -4.41
N PHE A 561 -3.98 26.07 -3.95
CA PHE A 561 -2.83 26.40 -4.76
C PHE A 561 -2.20 25.14 -5.39
N PHE A 562 -1.91 24.11 -4.59
CA PHE A 562 -1.32 22.86 -5.07
C PHE A 562 -2.24 22.11 -6.04
N ASN A 563 -3.55 22.10 -5.77
CA ASN A 563 -4.56 21.52 -6.65
C ASN A 563 -4.59 22.20 -8.01
N LYS A 564 -4.57 23.54 -8.04
CA LYS A 564 -4.50 24.33 -9.27
C LYS A 564 -3.23 24.01 -10.07
N MET A 565 -2.08 23.95 -9.40
CA MET A 565 -0.80 23.61 -10.03
C MET A 565 -0.81 22.21 -10.63
N SER A 566 -1.32 21.22 -9.88
CA SER A 566 -1.43 19.82 -10.34
C SER A 566 -2.29 19.71 -11.60
N LEU A 567 -3.44 20.39 -11.63
CA LEU A 567 -4.33 20.41 -12.80
C LEU A 567 -3.63 21.02 -14.03
N GLN A 568 -2.98 22.17 -13.87
CA GLN A 568 -2.30 22.87 -14.96
C GLN A 568 -1.17 22.04 -15.56
N ILE A 569 -0.33 21.42 -14.70
CA ILE A 569 0.81 20.62 -15.13
C ILE A 569 0.33 19.33 -15.82
N ALA A 570 -0.63 18.62 -15.22
CA ALA A 570 -1.16 17.37 -15.77
C ALA A 570 -1.88 17.55 -17.14
N GLN A 571 -2.44 18.74 -17.39
CA GLN A 571 -3.03 19.11 -18.68
C GLN A 571 -1.96 19.34 -19.76
N ARG A 572 -0.87 20.05 -19.43
CA ARG A 572 0.25 20.29 -20.35
C ARG A 572 0.95 19.00 -20.78
N ASP A 573 1.05 18.00 -19.90
CA ASP A 573 1.59 16.68 -20.27
C ASP A 573 0.69 15.88 -21.24
N LYS A 574 -0.48 16.40 -21.65
CA LYS A 574 -1.33 15.79 -22.70
C LYS A 574 -1.09 16.38 -24.10
N THR A 575 -0.48 17.57 -24.17
CA THR A 575 -0.16 18.30 -25.41
C THR A 575 1.30 18.14 -25.74
#